data_AF-F6PT06-F1
#
_entry.id   AF-F6PT06-F1
#
_cell.length_a   1.000
_cell.length_b   1.000
_cell.length_c   1.000
_cell.angle_alpha   90.00
_cell.angle_beta   90.00
_cell.angle_gamma   90.00
#
_symmetry.space_group_name_H-M   'P 1'
#
loop_
_entity.id
_entity.type
_entity.pdbx_description
1 polymer ?
#
loop_
_entity_poly.entity_id
_entity_poly.type
_entity_poly.pdbx_seq_one_letter_code
_entity_poly.pdbx_strand_id
1 'polypeptide(L)'
;MSISTSPGSSKVEFKISDDESSSIDASSDTQSSKPTSALPAIPSSLARERNFLVGHMSKSKSAVGIDELNRYFPQQRLRLFVGTWNMQRCEVPENVDDFILPDHEEFVQDMYVIGVQEAPQDQKAWEIKLQETLGPNHVLAHSVSHGVLHLAVFVRRDLIWYFSYFDEDRITTRMISQIKTKG
;
A
#
# COMPACT_ATOMS: atom_id res chain seq x y z
N MET A 1 -33.39 -29.43 -37.96
CA MET A 1 -32.81 -29.06 -36.65
C MET A 1 -31.51 -29.82 -36.49
N SER A 2 -30.37 -29.12 -36.60
CA SER A 2 -29.11 -29.47 -35.94
C SER A 2 -28.07 -28.45 -36.41
N ILE A 3 -27.71 -27.59 -35.47
CA ILE A 3 -26.84 -26.43 -35.59
C ILE A 3 -25.40 -26.91 -35.42
N SER A 4 -24.51 -26.53 -36.34
CA SER A 4 -23.06 -26.59 -36.10
C SER A 4 -22.59 -25.23 -35.59
N THR A 5 -22.07 -25.20 -34.36
CA THR A 5 -21.42 -24.01 -33.79
C THR A 5 -19.93 -24.27 -33.57
N SER A 6 -19.08 -23.43 -34.14
CA SER A 6 -17.74 -23.09 -33.67
C SER A 6 -17.26 -21.81 -34.40
N PRO A 7 -16.25 -21.08 -33.91
CA PRO A 7 -16.27 -20.29 -32.68
C PRO A 7 -15.98 -18.80 -33.00
N GLY A 8 -16.76 -17.88 -32.43
CA GLY A 8 -16.52 -16.44 -32.54
C GLY A 8 -15.60 -15.96 -31.41
N SER A 9 -14.32 -15.68 -31.72
CA SER A 9 -13.46 -14.88 -30.86
C SER A 9 -13.29 -13.51 -31.51
N SER A 10 -14.00 -12.51 -30.98
CA SER A 10 -13.99 -11.15 -31.50
C SER A 10 -12.70 -10.46 -31.06
N LYS A 11 -11.69 -10.44 -31.92
CA LYS A 11 -10.49 -9.61 -31.77
C LYS A 11 -10.85 -8.19 -32.21
N VAL A 12 -10.91 -7.26 -31.27
CA VAL A 12 -11.10 -5.84 -31.56
C VAL A 12 -9.74 -5.25 -31.92
N GLU A 13 -9.56 -4.89 -33.18
CA GLU A 13 -8.33 -4.29 -33.72
C GLU A 13 -8.59 -2.79 -33.95
N PHE A 14 -7.92 -1.94 -33.18
CA PHE A 14 -7.98 -0.49 -33.36
C PHE A 14 -7.04 -0.10 -34.50
N LYS A 15 -7.61 0.35 -35.62
CA LYS A 15 -6.89 0.85 -36.78
C LYS A 15 -6.78 2.37 -36.66
N ILE A 16 -5.58 2.88 -36.42
CA ILE A 16 -5.26 4.31 -36.52
C ILE A 16 -4.99 4.60 -37.99
N SER A 17 -5.66 5.62 -38.51
CA SER A 17 -5.52 6.10 -39.88
C SER A 17 -4.41 7.15 -39.93
N ASP A 18 -3.33 6.85 -40.64
CA ASP A 18 -2.30 7.84 -41.01
C ASP A 18 -2.40 8.08 -42.51
N ASP A 19 -2.91 9.24 -42.91
CA ASP A 19 -2.79 9.80 -44.26
C ASP A 19 -1.66 10.85 -44.22
N GLU A 20 -0.54 10.58 -44.90
CA GLU A 20 0.07 11.51 -45.86
C GLU A 20 1.22 10.85 -46.63
N SER A 21 1.37 11.21 -47.90
CA SER A 21 2.43 10.74 -48.79
C SER A 21 3.36 11.91 -49.12
N SER A 22 4.68 11.73 -49.00
CA SER A 22 5.69 12.24 -49.96
C SER A 22 7.15 11.93 -49.56
N SER A 23 7.87 11.28 -50.50
CA SER A 23 9.29 11.40 -50.90
C SER A 23 10.48 11.44 -49.90
N ILE A 24 11.29 10.36 -49.93
CA ILE A 24 12.78 10.23 -50.01
C ILE A 24 13.71 11.38 -49.50
N ASP A 25 14.54 11.13 -48.46
CA ASP A 25 15.97 10.72 -48.57
C ASP A 25 16.72 10.60 -47.22
N ALA A 26 17.66 9.63 -47.18
CA ALA A 26 18.92 9.52 -46.41
C ALA A 26 19.02 9.70 -44.86
N SER A 27 19.42 8.58 -44.21
CA SER A 27 20.39 8.45 -43.10
C SER A 27 20.21 9.25 -41.79
N SER A 28 19.68 8.59 -40.74
CA SER A 28 20.19 8.72 -39.35
C SER A 28 19.53 7.66 -38.45
N ASP A 29 20.31 7.11 -37.52
CA ASP A 29 19.94 6.07 -36.56
C ASP A 29 18.60 6.33 -35.86
N THR A 30 17.63 5.44 -36.10
CA THR A 30 16.35 5.45 -35.39
C THR A 30 16.54 4.88 -33.99
N GLN A 31 16.96 5.71 -33.03
CA GLN A 31 16.70 5.43 -31.62
C GLN A 31 15.20 5.62 -31.37
N SER A 32 14.42 4.58 -31.65
CA SER A 32 13.06 4.45 -31.14
C SER A 32 13.14 4.37 -29.61
N SER A 33 12.98 5.52 -28.96
CA SER A 33 12.79 5.61 -27.52
C SER A 33 11.47 4.92 -27.18
N LYS A 34 11.51 3.63 -26.88
CA LYS A 34 10.36 2.91 -26.34
C LYS A 34 9.93 3.62 -25.06
N PRO A 35 8.63 3.94 -24.88
CA PRO A 35 8.15 4.47 -23.61
C PRO A 35 8.45 3.43 -22.54
N THR A 36 9.43 3.75 -21.70
CA THR A 36 9.84 2.90 -20.59
C THR A 36 8.82 3.13 -19.50
N SER A 37 7.73 2.37 -19.53
CA SER A 37 6.81 2.30 -18.40
C SER A 37 7.62 1.97 -17.15
N ALA A 38 7.50 2.81 -16.11
CA ALA A 38 8.14 2.57 -14.81
C ALA A 38 7.67 1.27 -14.15
N LEU A 39 6.55 0.72 -14.63
CA LEU A 39 6.05 -0.59 -14.25
C LEU A 39 6.47 -1.62 -15.31
N PRO A 40 7.34 -2.59 -14.98
CA PRO A 40 7.68 -3.67 -15.89
C PRO A 40 6.43 -4.53 -16.14
N ALA A 41 6.12 -4.79 -17.40
CA ALA A 41 5.03 -5.70 -17.76
C ALA A 41 5.37 -7.11 -17.25
N ILE A 42 4.47 -7.68 -16.44
CA ILE A 42 4.63 -9.03 -15.90
C ILE A 42 3.86 -10.00 -16.83
N PRO A 43 4.56 -10.92 -17.54
CA PRO A 43 3.89 -11.94 -18.35
C PRO A 43 2.94 -12.79 -17.51
N SER A 44 1.72 -13.01 -18.03
CA SER A 44 0.70 -13.80 -17.34
C SER A 44 1.13 -15.26 -17.13
N SER A 45 2.04 -15.80 -17.96
CA SER A 45 2.66 -17.11 -17.76
C SER A 45 3.44 -17.17 -16.44
N LEU A 46 4.29 -16.17 -16.16
CA LEU A 46 5.04 -16.09 -14.90
C LEU A 46 4.13 -15.92 -13.69
N ALA A 47 3.00 -15.22 -13.85
CA ALA A 47 2.00 -15.08 -12.78
C ALA A 47 1.30 -16.42 -12.48
N ARG A 48 1.09 -17.26 -13.50
CA ARG A 48 0.46 -18.60 -13.35
C ARG A 48 1.39 -19.65 -12.74
N GLU A 49 2.70 -19.45 -12.82
CA GLU A 49 3.70 -20.42 -12.32
C GLU A 49 3.94 -20.35 -10.80
N ARG A 50 3.39 -19.36 -10.09
CA ARG A 50 3.90 -18.98 -8.76
C ARG A 50 2.84 -19.01 -7.65
N ASN A 51 3.19 -19.68 -6.55
CA ASN A 51 2.54 -19.57 -5.24
C ASN A 51 3.21 -18.42 -4.46
N PHE A 52 2.70 -17.20 -4.60
CA PHE A 52 3.34 -16.00 -4.03
C PHE A 52 2.98 -15.69 -2.57
N LEU A 53 1.91 -16.27 -2.03
CA LEU A 53 1.25 -15.76 -0.82
C LEU A 53 0.89 -16.82 0.22
N VAL A 54 1.37 -18.06 0.08
CA VAL A 54 0.98 -19.14 1.00
C VAL A 54 2.16 -19.50 1.89
N GLY A 55 2.01 -19.26 3.19
CA GLY A 55 2.96 -19.51 4.28
C GLY A 55 3.33 -20.98 4.51
N HIS A 56 3.76 -21.68 3.47
CA HIS A 56 4.42 -22.98 3.59
C HIS A 56 5.91 -22.77 3.81
N MET A 57 6.40 -23.14 5.00
CA MET A 57 7.82 -23.24 5.35
C MET A 57 8.57 -24.37 4.60
N SER A 58 8.04 -24.84 3.47
CA SER A 58 8.73 -25.82 2.64
C SER A 58 9.79 -25.11 1.81
N LYS A 59 10.99 -25.69 1.73
CA LYS A 59 12.23 -25.19 1.10
C LYS A 59 12.16 -24.83 -0.41
N SER A 60 10.97 -24.61 -0.96
CA SER A 60 10.74 -24.26 -2.36
C SER A 60 10.36 -22.80 -2.48
N LYS A 61 11.37 -21.93 -2.67
CA LYS A 61 11.29 -20.57 -3.26
C LYS A 61 9.96 -19.84 -3.03
N SER A 62 9.56 -19.66 -1.76
CA SER A 62 8.54 -18.68 -1.41
C SER A 62 9.07 -17.31 -1.82
N ALA A 63 8.32 -16.56 -2.63
CA ALA A 63 8.66 -15.18 -2.99
C ALA A 63 8.72 -14.25 -1.75
N VAL A 64 8.12 -14.70 -0.63
CA VAL A 64 8.16 -14.08 0.69
C VAL A 64 8.86 -15.08 1.63
N GLY A 65 10.13 -15.36 1.33
CA GLY A 65 10.97 -16.26 2.10
C GLY A 65 11.79 -15.52 3.15
N ILE A 66 12.31 -16.25 4.14
CA ILE A 66 13.27 -15.72 5.13
C ILE A 66 14.49 -15.08 4.46
N ASP A 67 14.92 -15.62 3.31
CA ASP A 67 16.05 -15.09 2.55
C ASP A 67 15.77 -13.71 1.96
N GLU A 68 14.55 -13.45 1.48
CA GLU A 68 14.14 -12.13 1.00
C GLU A 68 13.99 -11.16 2.17
N LEU A 69 13.39 -11.59 3.28
CA LEU A 69 13.29 -10.77 4.48
C LEU A 69 14.68 -10.37 5.02
N ASN A 70 15.66 -11.27 4.98
CA ASN A 70 17.05 -10.98 5.35
C ASN A 70 17.74 -9.97 4.41
N ARG A 71 17.27 -9.80 3.17
CA ARG A 71 17.77 -8.71 2.29
C ARG A 71 17.26 -7.35 2.74
N TYR A 72 16.02 -7.28 3.21
CA TYR A 72 15.45 -6.06 3.78
C TYR A 72 16.00 -5.76 5.17
N PHE A 73 16.20 -6.80 6.00
CA PHE A 73 16.69 -6.69 7.37
C PHE A 73 17.88 -7.62 7.64
N PRO A 74 19.09 -7.27 7.17
CA PRO A 74 20.28 -8.10 7.38
C PRO A 74 20.60 -8.33 8.87
N GLN A 75 20.27 -7.36 9.72
CA GLN A 75 20.43 -7.44 11.17
C GLN A 75 19.19 -7.94 11.90
N GLN A 76 18.12 -8.30 11.17
CA GLN A 76 16.84 -8.75 11.74
C GLN A 76 16.23 -7.73 12.73
N ARG A 77 16.38 -6.43 12.44
CA ARG A 77 15.86 -5.33 13.25
C ARG A 77 14.87 -4.53 12.43
N LEU A 78 13.69 -4.31 12.98
CA LEU A 78 12.65 -3.45 12.43
C LEU A 78 12.57 -2.16 13.26
N ARG A 79 12.40 -1.02 12.60
CA ARG A 79 12.20 0.27 13.26
C ARG A 79 10.72 0.59 13.36
N LEU A 80 10.25 0.82 14.58
CA LEU A 80 8.84 1.02 14.90
C LEU A 80 8.66 2.37 15.57
N PHE A 81 7.78 3.20 15.00
CA PHE A 81 7.25 4.38 15.67
C PHE A 81 5.93 4.03 16.34
N VAL A 82 5.77 4.44 17.61
CA VAL A 82 4.50 4.40 18.31
C VAL A 82 4.17 5.80 18.82
N GLY A 83 3.15 6.40 18.23
CA GLY A 83 2.67 7.73 18.59
C GLY A 83 1.32 7.65 19.27
N THR A 84 1.11 8.50 20.28
CA THR A 84 -0.23 8.68 20.84
C THR A 84 -0.57 10.15 21.02
N TRP A 85 -1.83 10.50 20.75
CA TRP A 85 -2.29 11.88 20.85
C TRP A 85 -3.75 11.96 21.27
N ASN A 86 -4.03 12.63 22.40
CA ASN A 86 -5.37 13.11 22.69
C ASN A 86 -5.64 14.40 21.88
N MET A 87 -6.53 14.30 20.89
CA MET A 87 -6.85 15.38 19.96
C MET A 87 -8.00 16.27 20.43
N GLN A 88 -8.62 16.00 21.59
CA GLN A 88 -9.67 16.81 22.21
C GLN A 88 -10.85 17.15 21.29
N ARG A 89 -11.12 16.28 20.30
CA ARG A 89 -12.07 16.49 19.19
C ARG A 89 -11.85 17.75 18.37
N CYS A 90 -10.65 18.29 18.38
CA CYS A 90 -10.24 19.35 17.47
C CYS A 90 -10.23 18.84 16.03
N GLU A 91 -10.22 19.77 15.07
CA GLU A 91 -10.02 19.47 13.66
C GLU A 91 -8.63 18.88 13.42
N VAL A 92 -8.46 18.24 12.26
CA VAL A 92 -7.17 17.68 11.85
C VAL A 92 -6.16 18.82 11.67
N PRO A 93 -4.99 18.80 12.33
CA PRO A 93 -3.96 19.82 12.16
C PRO A 93 -3.48 19.91 10.71
N GLU A 94 -3.11 21.11 10.28
CA GLU A 94 -2.57 21.32 8.92
C GLU A 94 -1.24 20.61 8.70
N ASN A 95 -0.39 20.59 9.74
CA ASN A 95 0.93 19.96 9.77
C ASN A 95 1.03 19.01 10.97
N VAL A 96 1.62 17.84 10.75
CA VAL A 96 1.87 16.81 11.77
C VAL A 96 3.31 16.30 11.72
N ASP A 97 4.18 16.96 10.95
CA ASP A 97 5.52 16.49 10.61
C ASP A 97 6.36 16.28 11.87
N ASP A 98 6.42 17.25 12.78
CA ASP A 98 7.16 17.13 14.05
C ASP A 98 6.70 15.95 14.91
N PHE A 99 5.43 15.54 14.78
CA PHE A 99 4.87 14.41 15.52
C PHE A 99 5.30 13.07 14.92
N ILE A 100 5.24 12.91 13.59
CA ILE A 100 5.53 11.63 12.91
C ILE A 100 6.93 11.53 12.29
N LEU A 101 7.67 12.63 12.18
CA LEU A 101 9.02 12.72 11.64
C LEU A 101 9.91 13.55 12.59
N PRO A 102 10.27 13.01 13.77
CA PRO A 102 11.05 13.77 14.74
C PRO A 102 12.45 14.13 14.21
N ASP A 103 12.88 15.38 14.40
CA ASP A 103 14.13 15.95 13.86
C ASP A 103 15.42 15.19 14.24
N HIS A 104 15.38 14.37 15.30
CA HIS A 104 16.53 13.62 15.79
C HIS A 104 16.72 12.27 15.10
N GLU A 105 15.80 11.86 14.24
CA GLU A 105 15.87 10.59 13.51
C GLU A 105 16.48 10.81 12.12
N GLU A 106 17.62 10.16 11.86
CA GLU A 106 18.28 10.20 10.54
C GLU A 106 17.48 9.44 9.48
N PHE A 107 16.64 8.49 9.89
CA PHE A 107 15.91 7.61 8.99
C PHE A 107 14.43 7.48 9.35
N VAL A 108 13.61 7.34 8.32
CA VAL A 108 12.19 6.99 8.48
C VAL A 108 12.02 5.59 9.07
N GLN A 109 10.94 5.41 9.80
CA GLN A 109 10.63 4.18 10.51
C GLN A 109 9.99 3.18 9.53
N ASP A 110 10.15 1.88 9.77
CA ASP A 110 9.64 0.84 8.87
C ASP A 110 8.12 0.61 9.09
N MET A 111 7.64 0.91 10.29
CA MET A 111 6.24 0.83 10.70
C MET A 111 5.88 1.99 11.64
N TYR A 112 4.67 2.50 11.51
CA TYR A 112 4.08 3.53 12.36
C TYR A 112 2.77 3.02 12.95
N VAL A 113 2.62 3.12 14.27
CA VAL A 113 1.40 2.78 15.00
C VAL A 113 0.95 4.04 15.73
N ILE A 114 -0.17 4.61 15.31
CA ILE A 114 -0.61 5.93 15.75
C ILE A 114 -1.99 5.81 16.39
N GLY A 115 -2.04 5.97 17.71
CA GLY A 115 -3.26 5.86 18.50
C GLY A 115 -3.74 7.23 18.99
N VAL A 116 -4.91 7.66 18.54
CA VAL A 116 -5.51 8.93 18.96
C VAL A 116 -6.69 8.70 19.91
N GLN A 117 -6.78 9.53 20.94
CA GLN A 117 -7.96 9.64 21.81
C GLN A 117 -8.68 10.95 21.54
N GLU A 118 -9.99 10.98 21.80
CA GLU A 118 -10.83 12.12 21.44
C GLU A 118 -10.62 12.51 19.98
N ALA A 119 -10.59 11.51 19.11
CA ALA A 119 -10.30 11.67 17.70
C ALA A 119 -11.20 12.73 17.04
N PRO A 120 -10.71 13.41 15.98
CA PRO A 120 -11.52 14.29 15.15
C PRO A 120 -12.77 13.57 14.65
N GLN A 121 -13.82 14.33 14.33
CA GLN A 121 -15.01 13.75 13.72
C GLN A 121 -14.69 13.05 12.40
N ASP A 122 -13.86 13.69 11.57
CA ASP A 122 -13.39 13.11 10.32
C ASP A 122 -12.09 12.32 10.53
N GLN A 123 -12.25 11.07 10.94
CA GLN A 123 -11.15 10.12 11.10
C GLN A 123 -10.50 9.79 9.74
N LYS A 124 -11.23 9.93 8.63
CA LYS A 124 -10.66 9.67 7.30
C LYS A 124 -9.72 10.80 6.90
N ALA A 125 -10.09 12.05 7.17
CA ALA A 125 -9.19 13.19 6.98
C ALA A 125 -7.91 13.04 7.82
N TRP A 126 -8.01 12.50 9.03
CA TRP A 126 -6.84 12.17 9.85
C TRP A 126 -5.93 11.14 9.19
N GLU A 127 -6.48 10.01 8.71
CA GLU A 127 -5.70 9.00 7.98
C GLU A 127 -5.06 9.57 6.70
N ILE A 128 -5.79 10.42 5.97
CA ILE A 128 -5.27 11.07 4.76
C ILE A 128 -4.10 11.99 5.12
N LYS A 129 -4.23 12.81 6.17
CA LYS A 129 -3.15 13.70 6.63
C LYS A 129 -1.89 12.91 7.00
N LEU A 130 -2.04 11.80 7.73
CA LEU A 130 -0.93 10.90 8.04
C LEU A 130 -0.29 10.32 6.78
N GLN A 131 -1.10 9.88 5.82
CA GLN A 131 -0.63 9.32 4.55
C GLN A 131 0.08 10.37 3.68
N GLU A 132 -0.38 11.62 3.68
CA GLU A 132 0.24 12.75 3.00
C GLU A 132 1.65 13.03 3.56
N THR A 133 1.78 13.10 4.88
CA THR A 133 3.08 13.37 5.53
C THR A 133 4.06 12.19 5.38
N LEU A 134 3.61 10.94 5.55
CA LEU A 134 4.48 9.76 5.35
C LEU A 134 4.84 9.54 3.87
N GLY A 135 3.99 10.01 2.96
CA GLY A 135 4.18 9.88 1.53
C GLY A 135 3.97 8.45 0.99
N PRO A 136 4.28 8.22 -0.30
CA PRO A 136 3.93 6.99 -1.02
C PRO A 136 4.81 5.77 -0.68
N ASN A 137 5.83 5.95 0.17
CA ASN A 137 6.70 4.86 0.62
C ASN A 137 6.04 4.03 1.72
N HIS A 138 5.02 4.59 2.38
CA HIS A 138 4.23 3.92 3.40
C HIS A 138 2.79 3.77 2.93
N VAL A 139 2.14 2.71 3.39
CA VAL A 139 0.73 2.42 3.11
C VAL A 139 0.01 2.18 4.42
N LEU A 140 -1.24 2.65 4.50
CA LEU A 140 -2.14 2.27 5.60
C LEU A 140 -2.42 0.77 5.51
N ALA A 141 -1.84 -0.01 6.43
CA ALA A 141 -1.99 -1.45 6.49
C ALA A 141 -3.26 -1.87 7.22
N HIS A 142 -3.60 -1.14 8.30
CA HIS A 142 -4.78 -1.42 9.11
C HIS A 142 -5.20 -0.17 9.89
N SER A 143 -6.50 0.03 10.10
CA SER A 143 -7.00 1.04 11.02
C SER A 143 -8.29 0.59 11.70
N VAL A 144 -8.47 1.04 12.93
CA VAL A 144 -9.56 0.63 13.81
C VAL A 144 -10.04 1.81 14.65
N SER A 145 -11.35 2.01 14.69
CA SER A 145 -11.99 2.99 15.57
C SER A 145 -12.86 2.31 16.62
N HIS A 146 -12.86 2.86 17.83
CA HIS A 146 -13.79 2.51 18.91
C HIS A 146 -14.31 3.77 19.60
N GLY A 147 -15.47 4.25 19.16
CA GLY A 147 -16.03 5.52 19.63
C GLY A 147 -15.13 6.70 19.24
N VAL A 148 -14.45 7.28 20.24
CA VAL A 148 -13.52 8.41 20.06
C VAL A 148 -12.06 8.01 20.03
N LEU A 149 -11.81 6.71 20.08
CA LEU A 149 -10.48 6.14 19.93
C LEU A 149 -10.31 5.75 18.48
N HIS A 150 -9.13 6.00 17.94
CA HIS A 150 -8.75 5.53 16.61
C HIS A 150 -7.28 5.13 16.61
N LEU A 151 -6.97 4.01 15.97
CA LEU A 151 -5.63 3.50 15.80
C LEU A 151 -5.40 3.30 14.30
N ALA A 152 -4.31 3.83 13.78
CA ALA A 152 -3.88 3.64 12.40
C ALA A 152 -2.48 3.04 12.37
N VAL A 153 -2.28 2.06 11.49
CA VAL A 153 -1.04 1.33 11.31
C VAL A 153 -0.56 1.52 9.88
N PHE A 154 0.57 2.19 9.72
CA PHE A 154 1.24 2.36 8.43
C PHE A 154 2.51 1.50 8.37
N VAL A 155 2.78 0.90 7.22
CA VAL A 155 3.98 0.10 6.99
C VAL A 155 4.65 0.55 5.70
N ARG A 156 5.96 0.40 5.59
CA ARG A 156 6.62 0.57 4.29
C ARG A 156 5.98 -0.36 3.27
N ARG A 157 5.65 0.17 2.09
CA ARG A 157 4.89 -0.55 1.04
C ARG A 157 5.54 -1.87 0.63
N ASP A 158 6.87 -1.94 0.64
CA ASP A 158 7.63 -3.12 0.24
C ASP A 158 7.53 -4.24 1.29
N LEU A 159 7.14 -3.89 2.53
CA LEU A 159 7.01 -4.82 3.65
C LEU A 159 5.61 -5.44 3.77
N ILE A 160 4.61 -4.93 3.04
CA ILE A 160 3.21 -5.36 3.16
C ILE A 160 3.03 -6.88 2.97
N TRP A 161 3.88 -7.48 2.14
CA TRP A 161 3.85 -8.90 1.78
C TRP A 161 4.31 -9.84 2.89
N TYR A 162 5.00 -9.33 3.92
CA TYR A 162 5.51 -10.13 5.05
C TYR A 162 4.54 -10.20 6.23
N PHE A 163 3.46 -9.42 6.19
CA PHE A 163 2.37 -9.51 7.17
C PHE A 163 1.43 -10.65 6.78
N SER A 164 0.90 -11.35 7.78
CA SER A 164 -0.09 -12.40 7.56
C SER A 164 -1.49 -11.79 7.49
N TYR A 165 -2.16 -11.66 8.62
CA TYR A 165 -3.46 -11.02 8.77
C TYR A 165 -3.40 -10.05 9.95
N PHE A 166 -4.07 -8.90 9.81
CA PHE A 166 -4.22 -7.94 10.90
C PHE A 166 -5.48 -8.27 11.70
N ASP A 167 -5.29 -8.66 12.96
CA ASP A 167 -6.37 -8.94 13.90
C ASP A 167 -6.60 -7.75 14.83
N GLU A 168 -7.86 -7.47 15.16
CA GLU A 168 -8.28 -6.33 15.98
C GLU A 168 -9.30 -6.73 17.03
N ASP A 169 -9.21 -6.13 18.22
CA ASP A 169 -10.22 -6.27 19.28
C ASP A 169 -10.49 -4.91 19.94
N ARG A 170 -11.70 -4.75 20.51
CA ARG A 170 -12.18 -3.51 21.10
C ARG A 170 -12.86 -3.80 22.44
N ILE A 171 -12.27 -3.29 23.51
CA ILE A 171 -12.83 -3.43 24.86
C ILE A 171 -13.57 -2.14 25.24
N THR A 172 -14.81 -2.27 25.70
CA THR A 172 -15.55 -1.16 26.32
C THR A 172 -15.51 -1.34 27.83
N THR A 173 -14.78 -0.51 28.54
CA THR A 173 -14.53 -0.69 29.98
C THR A 173 -15.66 -0.20 30.90
N ARG A 174 -16.72 0.43 30.37
CA ARG A 174 -17.83 0.94 31.19
C ARG A 174 -19.05 0.01 31.21
N MET A 175 -19.44 -0.41 32.42
CA MET A 175 -20.79 -0.92 32.71
C MET A 175 -21.76 0.26 32.79
N ILE A 176 -22.82 0.27 31.96
CA ILE A 176 -24.03 1.14 32.06
C ILE A 176 -23.94 2.50 31.32
N SER A 177 -25.04 2.84 30.66
CA SER A 177 -25.21 3.74 29.52
C SER A 177 -25.20 5.25 29.80
N GLN A 178 -24.06 5.87 30.14
CA GLN A 178 -23.94 7.34 30.04
C GLN A 178 -22.56 7.78 29.49
N ILE A 179 -22.63 8.35 28.27
CA ILE A 179 -21.61 9.10 27.53
C ILE A 179 -20.34 8.30 27.13
N LYS A 180 -20.23 8.06 25.81
CA LYS A 180 -19.16 7.37 25.08
C LYS A 180 -17.83 8.15 25.09
N THR A 181 -17.14 8.24 26.23
CA THR A 181 -15.89 9.03 26.30
C THR A 181 -14.71 8.40 27.03
N LYS A 182 -14.75 7.13 27.47
CA LYS A 182 -13.51 6.48 27.93
C LYS A 182 -13.39 5.06 27.41
N GLY A 183 -12.21 4.79 26.85
CA GLY A 183 -11.67 3.45 26.59
C GLY A 183 -11.44 2.71 27.88
#